data_AF-A0A3N1ZSE2-F1
#
_entry.id   AF-A0A3N1ZSE2-F1
#
_cell.length_a   1.000
_cell.length_b   1.000
_cell.length_c   1.000
_cell.angle_alpha   90.00
_cell.angle_beta   90.00
_cell.angle_gamma   90.00
#
_symmetry.space_group_name_H-M   'P 1'
#
loop_
_entity.id
_entity.type
_entity.pdbx_description
1 polymer ?
#
loop_
_entity_poly.entity_id
_entity_poly.type
_entity_poly.pdbx_seq_one_letter_code
_entity_poly.pdbx_strand_id
1 'polypeptide(L)' 'MSNRRKAQAIQALDAMCDQLPIPGGCLDCNAEQTMTRDSNGVYRITIHHEDTCPWLAGIERRKGETTC' A
#
# COMPACT_ATOMS: atom_id res chain seq x y z
N MET A 1 -24.01 -17.82 22.32
CA MET A 1 -23.08 -16.68 22.54
C MET A 1 -22.53 -16.24 21.20
N SER A 2 -22.92 -15.04 20.75
CA SER A 2 -22.62 -14.49 19.42
C SER A 2 -21.13 -14.15 19.32
N ASN A 3 -20.36 -14.96 18.58
CA ASN A 3 -18.94 -14.73 18.32
C ASN A 3 -18.75 -13.64 17.25
N ARG A 4 -19.14 -12.41 17.58
CA ARG A 4 -18.77 -11.22 16.80
C ARG A 4 -17.36 -10.83 17.20
N ARG A 5 -16.35 -11.43 16.57
CA ARG A 5 -15.08 -10.75 16.37
C ARG A 5 -15.37 -9.58 15.42
N LYS A 6 -16.01 -8.52 15.94
CA LYS A 6 -16.01 -7.19 15.29
C LYS A 6 -14.55 -6.97 14.91
N ALA A 7 -14.27 -6.71 13.63
CA ALA A 7 -12.92 -6.47 13.11
C ALA A 7 -12.15 -5.61 14.12
N GLN A 8 -11.40 -6.28 15.00
CA GLN A 8 -10.78 -5.61 16.12
C GLN A 8 -9.63 -4.88 15.49
N ALA A 9 -9.74 -3.55 15.53
CA ALA A 9 -8.73 -2.61 15.12
C ALA A 9 -7.38 -3.15 15.60
N ILE A 10 -6.49 -3.52 14.68
CA ILE A 10 -5.17 -4.02 15.05
C ILE A 10 -4.41 -2.75 15.41
N GLN A 11 -4.32 -2.46 16.72
CA GLN A 11 -3.78 -1.20 17.23
C GLN A 11 -2.42 -0.84 16.62
N ALA A 12 -1.58 -1.86 16.33
CA ALA A 12 -0.31 -1.68 15.65
C ALA A 12 -0.46 -1.16 14.20
N LEU A 13 -1.44 -1.67 13.45
CA LEU A 13 -1.73 -1.18 12.09
C LEU A 13 -2.42 0.19 12.13
N ASP A 14 -3.30 0.44 13.09
CA ASP A 14 -3.89 1.78 13.25
C ASP A 14 -2.81 2.83 13.57
N ALA A 15 -1.80 2.48 14.37
CA ALA A 15 -0.69 3.37 14.69
C ALA A 15 0.22 3.67 13.48
N MET A 16 0.20 2.83 12.45
CA MET A 16 0.94 3.05 11.19
C MET A 16 0.12 3.85 10.17
N CYS A 17 -1.19 4.02 10.38
CA CYS A 17 -2.01 4.92 9.58
C CYS A 17 -1.65 6.37 9.94
N ASP A 18 -1.58 7.24 8.93
CA ASP A 18 -1.32 8.68 9.07
C ASP A 18 0.03 9.06 9.72
N GLN A 19 0.92 8.08 9.94
CA GLN A 19 2.30 8.34 10.36
C GLN A 19 3.24 8.47 9.16
N LEU A 20 4.39 9.08 9.43
CA LEU A 20 5.50 9.32 8.49
C LEU A 20 5.68 8.19 7.47
N PRO A 21 6.21 8.48 6.27
CA PRO A 21 6.45 7.49 5.24
C PRO A 21 7.00 6.19 5.81
N ILE A 22 6.28 5.08 5.60
CA ILE A 22 6.71 3.79 6.12
C ILE A 22 8.04 3.45 5.42
N PRO A 23 9.15 3.32 6.16
CA PRO A 23 10.43 2.98 5.56
C PRO A 23 10.35 1.58 4.95
N GLY A 24 10.69 1.46 3.67
CA GLY A 24 10.67 0.19 2.94
C GLY A 24 9.81 0.24 1.69
N GLY A 25 10.24 1.02 0.69
CA GLY A 25 9.60 1.17 -0.61
C GLY A 25 10.13 0.20 -1.69
N CYS A 26 9.98 0.63 -2.95
CA CYS A 26 10.67 0.02 -4.09
C CYS A 26 12.18 -0.02 -3.86
N LEU A 27 12.84 -1.12 -4.24
CA LEU A 27 14.30 -1.23 -4.12
C LEU A 27 15.05 -0.46 -5.22
N ASP A 28 14.34 -0.11 -6.29
CA ASP A 28 14.91 0.48 -7.50
C ASP A 28 14.68 2.00 -7.62
N CYS A 29 13.93 2.61 -6.70
CA CYS A 29 13.74 4.07 -6.62
C CYS A 29 13.49 4.52 -5.17
N ASN A 30 13.56 5.82 -4.90
CA ASN A 30 13.25 6.37 -3.59
C ASN A 30 11.72 6.49 -3.38
N ALA A 31 11.04 5.35 -3.35
CA ALA A 31 9.58 5.31 -3.22
C ALA A 31 9.11 5.64 -1.81
N GLU A 32 8.02 6.39 -1.72
CA GLU A 32 7.32 6.71 -0.48
C GLU A 32 6.17 5.72 -0.24
N GLN A 33 5.95 5.29 1.00
CA GLN A 33 4.81 4.44 1.36
C GLN A 33 3.90 5.11 2.37
N THR A 34 2.60 5.05 2.11
CA THR A 34 1.56 5.54 3.03
C THR A 34 0.58 4.42 3.34
N MET A 35 0.01 4.45 4.54
CA MET A 35 -1.07 3.52 4.91
C MET A 35 -2.29 4.29 5.38
N THR A 36 -3.45 3.86 4.89
CA THR A 36 -4.76 4.41 5.26
C THR A 36 -5.70 3.28 5.65
N ARG A 37 -6.72 3.59 6.45
CA ARG A 37 -7.79 2.66 6.81
C ARG A 37 -9.13 3.22 6.37
N ASP A 38 -9.91 2.43 5.64
CA ASP A 38 -11.25 2.82 5.23
C ASP A 38 -12.30 2.60 6.33
N SER A 39 -13.51 3.12 6.12
CA SER A 39 -14.63 2.99 7.06
C SER A 39 -15.12 1.55 7.25
N ASN A 40 -14.77 0.64 6.34
CA ASN A 40 -15.06 -0.79 6.43
C ASN A 40 -14.00 -1.55 7.24
N GLY A 41 -12.94 -0.86 7.66
CA GLY A 41 -11.82 -1.43 8.41
C GLY A 41 -10.77 -2.09 7.54
N VAL A 42 -10.76 -1.84 6.22
CA VAL A 42 -9.72 -2.33 5.31
C VAL A 42 -8.52 -1.38 5.37
N TYR A 43 -7.34 -1.96 5.59
CA TYR A 43 -6.08 -1.24 5.52
C TYR A 43 -5.57 -1.27 4.08
N ARG A 44 -5.19 -0.10 3.56
CA ARG A 44 -4.62 0.09 2.22
C ARG A 44 -3.24 0.70 2.36
N ILE A 45 -2.23 -0.01 1.84
CA ILE A 45 -0.87 0.51 1.67
C ILE A 45 -0.75 1.02 0.23
N THR A 46 -0.26 2.23 0.06
CA THR A 46 0.01 2.85 -1.24
C THR A 46 1.51 3.11 -1.35
N ILE A 47 2.10 2.67 -2.45
CA ILE A 47 3.51 2.92 -2.78
C ILE A 47 3.55 3.95 -3.90
N HIS A 48 4.13 5.10 -3.62
CA HIS A 48 4.35 6.17 -4.58
C HIS A 48 5.77 6.04 -5.12
N HIS A 49 5.89 5.73 -6.41
CA HIS A 49 7.17 5.67 -7.11
C HIS A 49 7.50 7.03 -7.71
N GLU A 50 8.78 7.29 -7.90
CA GLU A 50 9.24 8.36 -8.78
C GLU A 50 8.93 8.00 -10.25
N ASP A 51 8.69 9.01 -11.07
CA ASP A 51 8.43 8.85 -12.52
C ASP A 51 9.58 8.13 -13.25
N THR A 52 10.78 8.19 -12.69
CA THR A 52 12.01 7.58 -13.22
C THR A 52 12.21 6.14 -12.76
N CYS A 53 11.27 5.54 -12.01
CA CYS A 53 11.44 4.19 -11.47
C CYS A 53 11.55 3.13 -12.59
N PRO A 54 12.70 2.43 -12.71
CA PRO A 54 12.94 1.51 -13.81
C PRO A 54 12.05 0.26 -13.71
N TRP A 55 11.81 -0.21 -12.48
CA TRP A 55 10.91 -1.33 -12.23
C TRP A 55 9.47 -1.02 -12.63
N LEU A 56 8.95 0.15 -12.22
CA LEU A 56 7.58 0.56 -12.53
C LEU A 56 7.40 0.69 -14.05
N ALA A 57 8.33 1.36 -14.73
CA ALA A 57 8.31 1.47 -16.18
C ALA A 57 8.32 0.10 -16.89
N GLY A 58 8.99 -0.92 -16.32
CA GLY A 58 8.92 -2.29 -16.83
C GLY A 58 7.56 -2.97 -16.63
N ILE A 59 6.92 -2.74 -15.48
CA ILE A 59 5.57 -3.26 -15.17
C ILE A 59 4.51 -2.62 -16.08
N GLU A 60 4.55 -1.30 -16.27
CA GLU A 60 3.58 -0.56 -17.07
C GLU A 60 3.61 -0.98 -18.53
N ARG A 61 4.82 -1.20 -19.09
CA ARG A 61 4.98 -1.77 -20.44
C ARG A 61 4.26 -3.11 -20.57
N ARG A 62 4.43 -4.02 -19.59
CA ARG A 62 3.75 -5.34 -19.60
C ARG A 62 2.23 -5.25 -19.44
N LYS A 63 1.73 -4.32 -18.61
CA LYS A 63 0.28 -4.10 -18.47
C LYS A 63 -0.36 -3.64 -19.78
N GLY A 64 0.34 -2.81 -20.56
CA GLY A 64 -0.09 -2.39 -21.89
C GLY A 64 -0.18 -3.53 -22.91
N GLU A 65 0.56 -4.61 -22.71
CA GLU A 65 0.64 -5.76 -23.63
C GLU A 65 -0.45 -6.82 -23.38
N THR A 66 -1.23 -6.74 -22.30
CA THR A 66 -2.25 -7.76 -21.95
C THR A 66 -3.63 -7.51 -22.56
N THR A 67 -3.74 -6.67 -23.60
CA THR A 67 -5.00 -6.44 -24.32
C THR A 67 -4.97 -7.19 -25.65
N CYS A 68 -5.34 -8.48 -25.62
CA CYS A 68 -5.54 -9.32 -26.78
C CYS A 68 -6.88 -10.06 -26.65
#